data_AF-A0A653DV37-F1
#
_entry.id   AF-A0A653DV37-F1
#
_cell.length_a   1.000
_cell.length_b   1.000
_cell.length_c   1.000
_cell.angle_alpha   90.00
_cell.angle_beta   90.00
_cell.angle_gamma   90.00
#
_symmetry.space_group_name_H-M   'P 1'
#
loop_
_entity.id
_entity.type
_entity.pdbx_description
1 polymer ?
#
loop_
_entity_poly.entity_id
_entity_poly.type
_entity_poly.pdbx_seq_one_letter_code
_entity_poly.pdbx_strand_id
1 'polypeptide(L)'
;MSRPNTASSTSSDYIFRLRVKNEDGTSPWSEDVTYRTLPDRPARPSKPVVKGRIHAHSFKLKWEPPADTGGAKITRYLLEVNSGSGYEPVYSGPETEAICDRLTPGTTYQLRVCCQSIGGQSDYSDPCTVTTDAISPGRCPPPRPVGRPRPTAAHLRWAEPDYNGGAPVLDYEASSTRTRSANAW
;
A
#
# COMPACT_ATOMS: atom_id res chain seq x y z
N MET A 1 -4.24 -18.59 39.03
CA MET A 1 -3.38 -18.09 37.95
C MET A 1 -3.99 -18.51 36.62
N SER A 2 -4.75 -17.62 36.00
CA SER A 2 -5.52 -17.88 34.79
C SER A 2 -4.60 -17.74 33.58
N ARG A 3 -4.34 -18.84 32.86
CA ARG A 3 -3.80 -18.76 31.50
C ARG A 3 -4.99 -18.58 30.55
N PRO A 4 -5.03 -17.54 29.71
CA PRO A 4 -6.03 -17.48 28.65
C PRO A 4 -5.66 -18.55 27.62
N ASN A 5 -6.59 -19.49 27.41
CA ASN A 5 -6.43 -20.57 26.45
C ASN A 5 -6.51 -19.96 25.05
N THR A 6 -5.42 -20.10 24.31
CA THR A 6 -5.23 -19.65 22.93
C THR A 6 -6.34 -20.19 22.03
N ALA A 7 -7.11 -19.29 21.43
CA ALA A 7 -7.94 -19.61 20.28
C ALA A 7 -7.01 -19.91 19.11
N SER A 8 -6.74 -21.19 18.87
CA SER A 8 -6.22 -21.67 17.60
C SER A 8 -7.31 -22.56 17.03
N SER A 9 -8.13 -21.99 16.15
CA SER A 9 -9.19 -22.72 15.46
C SER A 9 -8.55 -23.55 14.34
N THR A 10 -7.80 -24.57 14.73
CA THR A 10 -7.28 -25.61 13.84
C THR A 10 -8.45 -26.35 13.19
N SER A 11 -8.33 -26.69 11.90
CA SER A 11 -9.19 -27.72 11.29
C SER A 11 -9.24 -28.92 12.24
N SER A 12 -10.41 -29.21 12.77
CA SER A 12 -10.57 -30.18 13.85
C SER A 12 -10.98 -31.52 13.24
N ASP A 13 -10.22 -32.55 13.58
CA ASP A 13 -10.53 -33.93 13.20
C ASP A 13 -11.42 -34.54 14.30
N TYR A 14 -12.63 -34.92 13.93
CA TYR A 14 -13.61 -35.56 14.80
C TYR A 14 -13.69 -37.04 14.45
N ILE A 15 -13.78 -37.88 15.48
CA ILE A 15 -14.09 -39.30 15.32
C ILE A 15 -15.47 -39.56 15.93
N PHE A 16 -16.39 -40.05 15.10
CA PHE A 16 -17.74 -40.41 15.50
C PHE A 16 -17.89 -41.92 15.54
N ARG A 17 -18.51 -42.40 16.62
CA ARG A 17 -18.91 -43.79 16.79
C ARG A 17 -20.27 -43.86 17.47
N LEU A 18 -21.08 -44.82 17.05
CA LEU A 18 -22.44 -45.00 17.54
C LEU A 18 -22.57 -46.32 18.29
N ARG A 19 -23.43 -46.36 19.29
CA ARG A 19 -23.91 -47.61 19.88
C ARG A 19 -25.34 -47.40 20.35
N VAL A 20 -26.12 -48.47 20.36
CA VAL A 20 -27.52 -48.44 20.76
C VAL A 20 -27.68 -49.04 22.15
N LYS A 21 -28.65 -48.55 22.91
CA LYS A 21 -29.02 -49.07 24.23
C LYS A 21 -30.52 -49.36 24.25
N ASN A 22 -30.91 -50.54 24.70
CA ASN A 22 -32.28 -50.90 25.05
C ASN A 22 -32.37 -51.22 26.55
N GLU A 23 -33.51 -51.73 27.02
CA GLU A 23 -33.74 -52.09 28.43
C GLU A 23 -32.78 -53.20 28.90
N ASP A 24 -32.41 -54.12 28.02
CA ASP A 24 -31.60 -55.30 28.35
C ASP A 24 -30.08 -55.08 28.25
N GLY A 25 -29.62 -53.99 27.61
CA GLY A 25 -28.18 -53.75 27.48
C GLY A 25 -27.78 -52.71 26.43
N THR A 26 -26.47 -52.62 26.20
CA THR A 26 -25.86 -51.71 25.21
C THR A 26 -25.05 -52.50 24.20
N SER A 27 -25.14 -52.15 22.92
CA SER A 27 -24.34 -52.77 21.86
C SER A 27 -22.85 -52.38 21.97
N PRO A 28 -21.96 -53.13 21.31
CA PRO A 28 -20.62 -52.63 20.97
C PRO A 28 -20.69 -51.32 20.18
N TRP A 29 -19.58 -50.58 20.18
CA TRP A 29 -19.42 -49.41 19.31
C TRP A 29 -19.37 -49.81 17.84
N SER A 30 -19.88 -48.94 16.96
CA SER A 30 -19.65 -49.01 15.51
C SER A 30 -18.18 -48.81 15.16
N GLU A 31 -17.86 -48.98 13.87
CA GLU A 31 -16.61 -48.49 13.31
C GLU A 31 -16.49 -46.97 13.47
N ASP A 32 -15.23 -46.51 13.54
CA ASP A 32 -14.89 -45.09 13.66
C ASP A 32 -15.10 -44.37 12.33
N VAL A 33 -15.89 -43.31 12.34
CA VAL A 33 -16.05 -42.40 11.20
C VAL A 33 -15.29 -41.11 11.48
N THR A 34 -14.31 -40.79 10.63
CA THR A 34 -13.54 -39.54 10.74
C THR A 34 -14.21 -38.42 9.94
N TYR A 35 -14.34 -37.25 10.54
CA TYR A 35 -14.84 -36.03 9.91
C TYR A 35 -13.89 -34.87 10.18
N ARG A 36 -13.42 -34.22 9.12
CA ARG A 36 -12.54 -33.05 9.20
C ARG A 36 -13.32 -31.79 8.87
N THR A 37 -13.28 -30.80 9.76
CA THR A 37 -13.86 -29.48 9.45
C THR A 37 -13.01 -28.73 8.43
N LEU A 38 -13.66 -27.88 7.64
CA LEU A 38 -12.95 -26.98 6.72
C LEU A 38 -12.20 -25.88 7.50
N PRO A 39 -11.08 -25.36 6.96
CA PRO A 39 -10.44 -24.15 7.46
C PRO A 39 -11.34 -22.93 7.36
N ASP A 40 -11.20 -22.02 8.32
CA ASP A 40 -11.83 -20.70 8.28
C ASP A 40 -10.97 -19.71 7.48
N ARG A 41 -11.52 -18.54 7.18
CA ARG A 41 -10.77 -17.43 6.60
C ARG A 41 -9.70 -16.94 7.59
N PRO A 42 -8.51 -16.54 7.10
CA PRO A 42 -7.46 -16.03 7.97
C PRO A 42 -7.86 -14.69 8.61
N ALA A 43 -7.23 -14.35 9.73
CA ALA A 43 -7.28 -12.99 10.26
C ALA A 43 -6.59 -12.01 9.30
N ARG A 44 -6.81 -10.70 9.51
CA ARG A 44 -6.12 -9.67 8.72
C ARG A 44 -4.60 -9.66 9.01
N PRO A 45 -3.74 -9.37 8.01
CA PRO A 45 -2.32 -9.15 8.25
C PRO A 45 -2.07 -7.89 9.08
N SER A 46 -0.82 -7.68 9.50
CA SER A 46 -0.46 -6.43 10.18
C SER A 46 -0.50 -5.23 9.22
N LYS A 47 -0.62 -4.03 9.79
CA LYS A 47 -0.54 -2.77 9.05
C LYS A 47 0.81 -2.69 8.30
N PRO A 48 0.84 -2.42 6.99
CA PRO A 48 2.08 -2.26 6.26
C PRO A 48 2.91 -1.09 6.79
N VAL A 49 4.22 -1.27 6.83
CA VAL A 49 5.19 -0.26 7.26
C VAL A 49 6.24 -0.02 6.17
N VAL A 50 6.70 1.22 6.05
CA VAL A 50 7.78 1.59 5.12
C VAL A 50 9.09 0.95 5.58
N LYS A 51 9.77 0.28 4.65
CA LYS A 51 11.08 -0.32 4.86
C LYS A 51 12.13 0.47 4.08
N GLY A 52 12.93 1.24 4.81
CA GLY A 52 14.01 2.05 4.24
C GLY A 52 13.54 3.43 3.78
N ARG A 53 14.24 3.99 2.79
CA ARG A 53 14.00 5.35 2.30
C ARG A 53 12.79 5.40 1.34
N ILE A 54 11.99 6.44 1.49
CA ILE A 54 10.93 6.82 0.52
C ILE A 54 11.60 7.61 -0.61
N HIS A 55 11.29 7.26 -1.86
CA HIS A 55 11.72 8.00 -3.04
C HIS A 55 10.52 8.68 -3.69
N ALA A 56 10.81 9.60 -4.61
CA ALA A 56 9.78 10.38 -5.29
C ALA A 56 8.80 9.53 -6.13
N HIS A 57 9.27 8.40 -6.67
CA HIS A 57 8.48 7.53 -7.54
C HIS A 57 8.31 6.12 -6.99
N SER A 58 8.84 5.82 -5.80
CA SER A 58 8.73 4.49 -5.21
C SER A 58 9.01 4.47 -3.71
N PHE A 59 8.46 3.46 -3.04
CA PHE A 59 8.89 3.07 -1.69
C PHE A 59 8.69 1.56 -1.52
N LYS A 60 9.40 0.98 -0.55
CA LYS A 60 9.24 -0.43 -0.17
C LYS A 60 8.38 -0.53 1.08
N LEU A 61 7.42 -1.44 1.06
CA LEU A 61 6.61 -1.81 2.22
C LEU A 61 6.96 -3.22 2.71
N LYS A 62 6.75 -3.44 4.00
CA LYS A 62 6.75 -4.74 4.66
C LYS A 62 5.53 -4.85 5.57
N TRP A 63 4.97 -6.05 5.68
CA TRP A 63 3.94 -6.40 6.67
C TRP A 63 4.31 -7.73 7.34
N GLU A 64 3.50 -8.15 8.30
CA GLU A 64 3.62 -9.45 8.97
C GLU A 64 2.41 -10.32 8.61
N PRO A 65 2.60 -11.66 8.57
CA PRO A 65 1.50 -12.61 8.44
C PRO A 65 0.42 -12.40 9.50
N PRO A 66 -0.82 -12.87 9.26
CA PRO A 66 -1.87 -12.78 10.26
C PRO A 66 -1.56 -13.65 11.49
N ALA A 67 -2.01 -13.21 12.67
CA ALA A 67 -1.81 -13.94 13.92
C ALA A 67 -2.55 -15.30 13.96
N ASP A 68 -3.65 -15.40 13.21
CA ASP A 68 -4.40 -16.64 12.98
C ASP A 68 -4.61 -16.84 11.48
N THR A 69 -4.26 -18.01 10.98
CA THR A 69 -4.38 -18.35 9.56
C THR A 69 -5.70 -19.08 9.24
N GLY A 70 -6.57 -19.27 10.23
CA GLY A 70 -7.85 -19.98 10.08
C GLY A 70 -7.69 -21.49 9.85
N GLY A 71 -6.54 -22.05 10.25
CA GLY A 71 -6.26 -23.48 10.06
C GLY A 71 -5.75 -23.86 8.67
N ALA A 72 -5.46 -22.89 7.79
CA ALA A 72 -4.84 -23.13 6.48
C ALA A 72 -3.60 -22.27 6.27
N LYS A 73 -2.66 -22.72 5.41
CA LYS A 73 -1.51 -21.91 5.01
C LYS A 73 -1.95 -20.73 4.14
N ILE A 74 -1.37 -19.55 4.40
CA ILE A 74 -1.53 -18.38 3.52
C ILE A 74 -0.87 -18.65 2.17
N THR A 75 -1.62 -18.46 1.09
CA THR A 75 -1.17 -18.70 -0.28
C THR A 75 -0.72 -17.42 -0.97
N ARG A 76 -1.35 -16.28 -0.67
CA ARG A 76 -0.98 -14.97 -1.22
C ARG A 76 -1.42 -13.81 -0.34
N TYR A 77 -0.77 -12.67 -0.56
CA TYR A 77 -1.13 -11.35 -0.08
C TYR A 77 -1.54 -10.47 -1.26
N LEU A 78 -2.48 -9.56 -1.04
CA LEU A 78 -2.90 -8.53 -1.99
C LEU A 78 -2.68 -7.17 -1.34
N LEU A 79 -1.77 -6.37 -1.89
CA LEU A 79 -1.53 -4.99 -1.47
C LEU A 79 -2.26 -4.05 -2.42
N GLU A 80 -3.01 -3.11 -1.86
CA GLU A 80 -3.71 -2.07 -2.60
C GLU A 80 -3.17 -0.68 -2.23
N VAL A 81 -3.22 0.22 -3.19
CA VAL A 81 -2.85 1.63 -3.05
C VAL A 81 -4.04 2.52 -3.43
N ASN A 82 -4.20 3.64 -2.73
CA ASN A 82 -5.17 4.68 -3.06
C ASN A 82 -4.50 6.06 -3.02
N SER A 83 -4.64 6.82 -4.11
CA SER A 83 -4.14 8.20 -4.26
C SER A 83 -5.26 9.26 -4.25
N GLY A 84 -6.48 8.87 -3.90
CA GLY A 84 -7.69 9.71 -3.89
C GLY A 84 -8.81 9.20 -4.80
N SER A 85 -8.54 8.23 -5.67
CA SER A 85 -9.52 7.72 -6.67
C SER A 85 -10.10 6.35 -6.35
N GLY A 86 -9.68 5.72 -5.25
CA GLY A 86 -10.04 4.35 -4.90
C GLY A 86 -8.82 3.46 -4.72
N TYR A 87 -9.04 2.27 -4.14
CA TYR A 87 -7.99 1.29 -3.92
C TYR A 87 -7.78 0.42 -5.16
N GLU A 88 -6.53 0.35 -5.61
CA GLU A 88 -6.13 -0.45 -6.77
C GLU A 88 -4.99 -1.42 -6.40
N PRO A 89 -4.96 -2.63 -6.94
CA PRO A 89 -3.95 -3.63 -6.60
C PRO A 89 -2.58 -3.28 -7.18
N VAL A 90 -1.56 -3.31 -6.32
CA VAL A 90 -0.14 -3.05 -6.70
C VAL A 90 0.77 -4.25 -6.48
N TYR A 91 0.33 -5.23 -5.70
CA TYR A 91 1.06 -6.48 -5.50
C TYR A 91 0.10 -7.63 -5.22
N SER A 92 0.35 -8.78 -5.84
CA SER A 92 -0.31 -10.06 -5.54
C SER A 92 0.72 -11.18 -5.55
N GLY A 93 1.05 -11.74 -4.40
CA GLY A 93 2.07 -12.79 -4.30
C GLY A 93 2.28 -13.31 -2.88
N PRO A 94 3.19 -14.27 -2.67
CA PRO A 94 3.36 -14.94 -1.38
C PRO A 94 4.23 -14.16 -0.38
N GLU A 95 4.96 -13.14 -0.83
CA GLU A 95 5.91 -12.40 -0.01
C GLU A 95 5.19 -11.43 0.93
N THR A 96 5.90 -11.06 2.00
CA THR A 96 5.44 -10.08 3.00
C THR A 96 6.09 -8.71 2.84
N GLU A 97 6.68 -8.49 1.66
CA GLU A 97 7.24 -7.21 1.26
C GLU A 97 7.04 -6.97 -0.24
N ALA A 98 6.84 -5.70 -0.61
CA ALA A 98 6.66 -5.29 -2.00
C ALA A 98 7.20 -3.88 -2.22
N ILE A 99 7.62 -3.60 -3.45
CA ILE A 99 7.96 -2.25 -3.90
C ILE A 99 6.74 -1.67 -4.60
N CYS A 100 6.28 -0.51 -4.16
CA CYS A 100 5.32 0.30 -4.89
C CYS A 100 6.12 1.28 -5.75
N ASP A 101 5.94 1.23 -7.08
CA ASP A 101 6.65 2.07 -8.04
C ASP A 101 5.67 2.89 -8.90
N ARG A 102 6.22 3.69 -9.82
CA ARG A 102 5.46 4.58 -10.73
C ARG A 102 4.53 5.53 -9.98
N LEU A 103 4.96 5.95 -8.79
CA LEU A 103 4.25 6.92 -7.97
C LEU A 103 4.54 8.35 -8.45
N THR A 104 3.63 9.25 -8.14
CA THR A 104 3.76 10.68 -8.39
C THR A 104 4.54 11.33 -7.25
N PRO A 105 5.57 12.15 -7.54
CA PRO A 105 6.30 12.89 -6.52
C PRO A 105 5.41 13.83 -5.69
N GLY A 106 5.69 13.93 -4.39
CA GLY A 106 4.94 14.76 -3.44
C GLY A 106 3.51 14.31 -3.17
N THR A 107 3.12 13.12 -3.62
CA THR A 107 1.74 12.62 -3.49
C THR A 107 1.61 11.72 -2.26
N THR A 108 0.49 11.87 -1.56
CA THR A 108 0.14 11.04 -0.40
C THR A 108 -0.69 9.84 -0.85
N TYR A 109 -0.28 8.66 -0.42
CA TYR A 109 -0.90 7.38 -0.73
C TYR A 109 -1.40 6.70 0.55
N GLN A 110 -2.57 6.06 0.47
CA GLN A 110 -3.06 5.13 1.48
C GLN A 110 -2.88 3.70 1.00
N LEU A 111 -2.32 2.82 1.84
CA LEU A 111 -2.06 1.43 1.47
C LEU A 111 -2.64 0.47 2.51
N ARG A 112 -3.16 -0.65 2.03
CA ARG A 112 -3.72 -1.73 2.88
C ARG A 112 -3.43 -3.09 2.26
N VAL A 113 -3.30 -4.11 3.09
CA VAL A 113 -3.01 -5.47 2.63
C VAL A 113 -4.02 -6.46 3.20
N CYS A 114 -4.44 -7.44 2.40
CA CYS A 114 -5.14 -8.62 2.88
C CYS A 114 -4.37 -9.88 2.47
N CYS A 115 -4.80 -11.04 2.99
CA CYS A 115 -4.21 -12.33 2.67
C CYS A 115 -5.29 -13.35 2.29
N GLN A 116 -4.89 -14.41 1.59
CA GLN A 116 -5.79 -15.47 1.18
C GLN A 116 -5.24 -16.83 1.59
N SER A 117 -6.15 -17.73 1.99
CA SER A 117 -5.92 -19.16 2.16
C SER A 117 -7.03 -19.94 1.45
N ILE A 118 -7.02 -21.27 1.56
CA ILE A 118 -8.14 -22.10 1.08
C ILE A 118 -9.44 -21.89 1.85
N GLY A 119 -9.37 -21.34 3.07
CA GLY A 119 -10.54 -20.96 3.86
C GLY A 119 -11.15 -19.62 3.44
N GLY A 120 -10.48 -18.86 2.57
CA GLY A 120 -10.99 -17.60 2.02
C GLY A 120 -9.99 -16.45 2.12
N GLN A 121 -10.49 -15.25 1.83
CA GLN A 121 -9.75 -13.99 1.96
C GLN A 121 -10.01 -13.36 3.33
N SER A 122 -8.98 -12.83 3.97
CA SER A 122 -9.12 -12.04 5.19
C SER A 122 -9.69 -10.65 4.93
N ASP A 123 -10.12 -9.99 6.00
CA ASP A 123 -10.33 -8.55 5.97
C ASP A 123 -8.99 -7.83 5.70
N TYR A 124 -9.06 -6.60 5.18
CA TYR A 124 -7.86 -5.79 4.99
C TYR A 124 -7.26 -5.33 6.32
N SER A 125 -5.95 -5.12 6.33
CA SER A 125 -5.22 -4.46 7.41
C SER A 125 -5.74 -3.04 7.66
N ASP A 126 -5.36 -2.47 8.80
CA ASP A 126 -5.45 -1.02 8.96
C ASP A 126 -4.64 -0.32 7.87
N PRO A 127 -5.11 0.81 7.32
CA PRO A 127 -4.40 1.51 6.28
C PRO A 127 -3.16 2.22 6.83
N CYS A 128 -2.07 2.21 6.06
CA CYS A 128 -0.92 3.09 6.25
C CYS A 128 -0.94 4.26 5.28
N THR A 129 -0.31 5.37 5.66
CA THR A 129 -0.26 6.58 4.84
C THR A 129 1.19 6.96 4.62
N VAL A 130 1.56 7.19 3.37
CA VAL A 130 2.94 7.47 2.96
C VAL A 130 2.92 8.57 1.92
N THR A 131 3.75 9.60 2.09
CA THR A 131 3.93 10.68 1.12
C THR A 131 5.28 10.49 0.44
N THR A 132 5.30 10.51 -0.90
CA THR A 132 6.54 10.42 -1.68
C THR A 132 7.36 11.70 -1.57
N ASP A 133 8.68 11.59 -1.73
CA ASP A 133 9.55 12.75 -1.79
C ASP A 133 9.14 13.65 -2.97
N ALA A 134 9.17 14.96 -2.78
CA ALA A 134 9.09 15.91 -3.89
C ALA A 134 10.39 15.89 -4.71
N ILE A 135 10.31 16.34 -5.96
CA ILE A 135 11.47 16.58 -6.83
C ILE A 135 11.59 18.07 -7.15
N SER A 136 12.71 18.45 -7.77
CA SER A 136 12.85 19.81 -8.28
C SER A 136 11.72 20.13 -9.28
N PRO A 137 11.17 21.35 -9.23
CA PRO A 137 10.17 21.77 -10.21
C PRO A 137 10.75 21.74 -11.63
N GLY A 138 9.85 21.60 -12.60
CA GLY A 138 10.15 21.68 -14.02
C GLY A 138 10.63 23.06 -14.45
N ARG A 139 10.94 23.19 -15.74
CA ARG A 139 11.37 24.49 -16.30
C ARG A 139 10.22 25.50 -16.22
N CYS A 140 10.56 26.74 -15.84
CA CYS A 140 9.67 27.87 -16.04
C CYS A 140 9.60 28.21 -17.53
N PRO A 141 8.41 28.55 -18.05
CA PRO A 141 8.29 29.18 -19.36
C PRO A 141 9.10 30.49 -19.42
N PRO A 142 9.70 30.85 -20.58
CA PRO A 142 10.46 32.08 -20.70
C PRO A 142 9.62 33.31 -20.32
N PRO A 143 10.20 34.28 -19.58
CA PRO A 143 9.50 35.51 -19.27
C PRO A 143 9.19 36.31 -20.55
N ARG A 144 8.00 36.88 -20.61
CA ARG A 144 7.52 37.70 -21.73
C ARG A 144 7.54 39.18 -21.33
N PRO A 145 8.09 40.08 -22.17
CA PRO A 145 7.96 41.51 -21.97
C PRO A 145 6.50 41.94 -21.95
N VAL A 146 6.18 42.91 -21.11
CA VAL A 146 4.84 43.49 -20.97
C VAL A 146 4.90 44.99 -21.21
N GLY A 147 3.99 45.49 -22.03
CA GLY A 147 3.88 46.91 -22.33
C GLY A 147 4.94 47.42 -23.31
N ARG A 148 5.03 48.74 -23.44
CA ARG A 148 6.01 49.39 -24.31
C ARG A 148 7.40 49.41 -23.64
N PRO A 149 8.49 49.26 -24.41
CA PRO A 149 9.85 49.37 -23.90
C PRO A 149 10.07 50.71 -23.18
N ARG A 150 10.73 50.69 -22.02
CA ARG A 150 11.11 51.88 -21.27
C ARG A 150 12.63 52.02 -21.23
N PRO A 151 13.19 53.25 -21.19
CA PRO A 151 14.65 53.45 -21.18
C PRO A 151 15.36 52.82 -19.97
N THR A 152 14.71 52.74 -18.81
CA THR A 152 15.32 52.32 -17.53
C THR A 152 14.58 51.21 -16.80
N ALA A 153 13.56 50.60 -17.43
CA ALA A 153 12.75 49.56 -16.80
C ALA A 153 12.33 48.47 -17.78
N ALA A 154 12.38 47.22 -17.32
CA ALA A 154 11.80 46.07 -18.00
C ALA A 154 10.64 45.55 -17.15
N HIS A 155 9.47 45.39 -17.77
CA HIS A 155 8.32 44.73 -17.15
C HIS A 155 8.20 43.34 -17.77
N LEU A 156 8.32 42.30 -16.94
CA LEU A 156 8.25 40.91 -17.37
C LEU A 156 7.05 40.23 -16.71
N ARG A 157 6.43 39.31 -17.43
CA ARG A 157 5.48 38.34 -16.88
C ARG A 157 5.92 36.94 -17.27
N TRP A 158 5.70 35.97 -16.40
CA TRP A 158 5.89 34.55 -16.71
C TRP A 158 4.73 33.76 -16.14
N ALA A 159 4.59 32.53 -16.62
CA ALA A 159 3.68 31.55 -16.04
C ALA A 159 4.45 30.69 -15.04
N GLU A 160 3.71 29.98 -14.18
CA GLU A 160 4.28 28.98 -13.28
C GLU A 160 4.96 27.84 -14.05
N PRO A 161 5.86 27.07 -13.43
CA PRO A 161 6.43 25.87 -14.04
C PRO A 161 5.35 24.89 -14.47
N ASP A 162 5.59 24.17 -15.57
CA ASP A 162 4.66 23.13 -16.06
C ASP A 162 4.45 21.99 -15.06
N TYR A 163 5.38 21.82 -14.12
CA TYR A 163 5.29 20.89 -13.00
C TYR A 163 6.03 21.46 -11.80
N ASN A 164 5.40 21.50 -10.62
CA ASN A 164 5.99 22.03 -9.40
C ASN A 164 6.84 21.00 -8.61
N GLY A 165 7.00 19.77 -9.13
CA GLY A 165 7.79 18.75 -8.47
C GLY A 165 7.08 18.05 -7.29
N GLY A 166 5.81 18.34 -7.04
CA GLY A 166 5.08 17.81 -5.88
C GLY A 166 5.28 18.63 -4.60
N ALA A 167 5.83 19.83 -4.70
CA ALA A 167 5.96 20.80 -3.61
C ALA A 167 5.56 22.21 -4.07
N PRO A 168 5.12 23.11 -3.18
CA PRO A 168 4.81 24.49 -3.56
C PRO A 168 6.07 25.24 -4.01
N VAL A 169 5.94 26.07 -5.05
CA VAL A 169 7.00 26.99 -5.48
C VAL A 169 7.11 28.12 -4.47
N LEU A 170 8.32 28.38 -3.97
CA LEU A 170 8.57 29.36 -2.91
C LEU A 170 9.01 30.73 -3.45
N ASP A 171 9.89 30.75 -4.46
CA ASP A 171 10.43 31.96 -5.06
C ASP A 171 10.77 31.79 -6.56
N TYR A 172 11.15 32.90 -7.19
CA TYR A 172 11.66 32.96 -8.56
C TYR A 172 12.91 33.84 -8.59
N GLU A 173 13.98 33.35 -9.19
CA GLU A 173 15.20 34.12 -9.44
C GLU A 173 15.31 34.50 -10.93
N ALA A 174 15.57 35.78 -11.21
CA ALA A 174 15.75 36.29 -12.56
C ALA A 174 17.13 36.94 -12.71
N SER A 175 17.88 36.55 -13.73
CA SER A 175 19.17 37.16 -14.07
C SER A 175 19.09 37.89 -15.42
N SER A 176 19.77 39.03 -15.51
CA SER A 176 19.85 39.82 -16.74
C SER A 176 21.30 40.14 -17.07
N THR A 177 21.73 39.86 -18.30
CA THR A 177 23.07 40.19 -18.80
C THR A 177 22.94 41.14 -19.99
N ARG A 178 23.67 42.26 -19.96
CA ARG A 178 23.72 43.18 -21.09
C ARG A 178 24.62 42.59 -22.17
N THR A 179 24.06 42.17 -23.30
CA THR A 179 24.85 41.79 -24.46
C THR A 179 25.58 43.01 -24.99
N ARG A 180 26.90 42.90 -25.22
CA ARG A 180 27.62 43.90 -26.01
C ARG A 180 27.06 43.82 -27.42
N SER A 181 26.64 44.96 -27.95
CA SER A 181 26.33 45.10 -29.37
C SER A 181 27.51 44.53 -30.16
N ALA A 182 27.26 43.59 -31.08
CA ALA A 182 28.22 43.32 -32.13
C ALA A 182 28.37 44.65 -32.88
N ASN A 183 29.56 45.25 -32.81
CA ASN A 183 29.87 46.46 -33.54
C ASN A 183 29.59 46.20 -35.02
N ALA A 184 28.57 46.86 -35.57
CA ALA A 184 28.41 47.01 -37.00
C ALA A 184 29.51 47.98 -37.45
N TRP A 185 30.43 47.47 -38.28
CA TRP A 185 31.42 48.24 -39.02
C TRP A 185 30.78 48.90 -40.24
#